data_AF-A0A957EDQ0-F1
#
_entry.id   AF-A0A957EDQ0-F1
#
_cell.length_a   1.000
_cell.length_b   1.000
_cell.length_c   1.000
_cell.angle_alpha   90.00
_cell.angle_beta   90.00
_cell.angle_gamma   90.00
#
_symmetry.space_group_name_H-M   'P 1'
#
loop_
_entity.id
_entity.type
_entity.pdbx_description
1 polymer ?
#
loop_
_entity_poly.entity_id
_entity_poly.type
_entity_poly.pdbx_seq_one_letter_code
_entity_poly.pdbx_strand_id
1 'polypeptide(L)'
;GKDPRGAVAMKFPAQEKTTKLLGVQVNVGRTGILAPNANLEPVEIGGVIVRNATLHNYDEIARKDIRIGDTVIVKRAGDVIPYIVGPVADVRDGSEQVIEPPTHCPVCGEPVLRVPGEVAVYCDNPSCPEQLVRRVEYFVSRGAMDIDGFGTKTGALLAEVGLVKDLADIYYLDRDELLALEGFKDKKVDNLLTGLAASKSQSPVRFLTALGIRF
;
A
#
# COMPACT_ATOMS: atom_id res chain seq x y z
N GLY A 1 -5.99 -20.32 -7.06
CA GLY A 1 -5.77 -21.60 -6.36
C GLY A 1 -4.75 -21.44 -5.27
N LYS A 2 -5.10 -20.70 -4.21
CA LYS A 2 -4.22 -20.52 -3.05
C LYS A 2 -4.56 -21.50 -1.92
N ASP A 3 -5.80 -21.99 -1.89
CA ASP A 3 -6.36 -22.80 -0.81
C ASP A 3 -6.82 -24.19 -1.29
N PRO A 4 -6.78 -25.22 -0.43
CA PRO A 4 -7.26 -26.56 -0.75
C PRO A 4 -8.77 -26.58 -0.99
N ARG A 5 -9.23 -27.31 -2.02
CA ARG A 5 -10.65 -27.39 -2.40
C ARG A 5 -11.51 -28.28 -1.48
N GLY A 6 -10.89 -29.15 -0.70
CA GLY A 6 -11.56 -30.15 0.15
C GLY A 6 -11.63 -29.79 1.63
N ALA A 7 -11.25 -28.57 2.02
CA ALA A 7 -11.26 -28.13 3.40
C ALA A 7 -11.65 -26.65 3.50
N VAL A 8 -12.28 -26.27 4.61
CA VAL A 8 -12.67 -24.88 4.91
C VAL A 8 -12.32 -24.54 6.35
N ALA A 9 -11.82 -23.32 6.57
CA ALA A 9 -11.61 -22.80 7.91
C ALA A 9 -12.90 -22.14 8.42
N MET A 10 -13.56 -22.78 9.40
CA MET A 10 -14.75 -22.22 10.06
C MET A 10 -14.31 -21.24 11.15
N LYS A 11 -14.30 -19.94 10.83
CA LYS A 11 -13.84 -18.88 11.74
C LYS A 11 -14.92 -18.50 12.76
N PHE A 12 -14.51 -18.11 13.95
CA PHE A 12 -15.40 -17.50 14.96
C PHE A 12 -15.96 -16.16 14.46
N PRO A 13 -17.10 -15.70 15.00
CA PRO A 13 -17.60 -14.35 14.75
C PRO A 13 -16.51 -13.30 15.05
N ALA A 14 -16.22 -12.47 14.06
CA ALA A 14 -15.20 -11.43 14.22
C ALA A 14 -15.65 -10.37 15.23
N GLN A 15 -14.75 -9.98 16.12
CA GLN A 15 -15.01 -8.96 17.13
C GLN A 15 -15.19 -7.58 16.50
N GLU A 16 -16.22 -6.87 16.94
CA GLU A 16 -16.53 -5.51 16.54
C GLU A 16 -16.32 -4.57 17.73
N LYS A 17 -15.75 -3.40 17.47
CA LYS A 17 -15.63 -2.31 18.44
C LYS A 17 -15.96 -0.98 17.79
N THR A 18 -16.45 -0.04 18.58
CA THR A 18 -16.63 1.35 18.15
C THR A 18 -15.42 2.17 18.54
N THR A 19 -15.05 3.14 17.70
CA THR A 19 -14.00 4.13 17.99
C THR A 19 -14.25 5.40 17.17
N LYS A 20 -13.53 6.48 17.48
CA LYS A 20 -13.65 7.74 16.74
C LYS A 20 -12.80 7.75 15.46
N LEU A 21 -13.39 8.19 14.35
CA LEU A 21 -12.69 8.46 13.09
C LEU A 21 -12.04 9.86 13.16
N LEU A 22 -10.73 9.90 13.36
CA LEU A 22 -9.97 11.15 13.51
C LEU A 22 -9.68 11.83 12.17
N GLY A 23 -9.56 11.05 11.10
CA GLY A 23 -9.28 11.56 9.76
C GLY A 23 -9.14 10.46 8.72
N VAL A 24 -8.86 10.85 7.49
CA VAL A 24 -8.62 9.93 6.37
C VAL A 24 -7.28 10.26 5.73
N GLN A 25 -6.42 9.26 5.62
CA GLN A 25 -5.21 9.32 4.82
C GLN A 25 -5.46 8.65 3.48
N VAL A 26 -4.89 9.21 2.41
CA VAL A 26 -4.95 8.63 1.07
C VAL A 26 -3.65 7.90 0.78
N ASN A 27 -3.74 6.59 0.59
CA ASN A 27 -2.59 5.76 0.21
C ASN A 27 -2.52 5.66 -1.32
N VAL A 28 -1.38 6.04 -1.90
CA VAL A 28 -1.13 5.87 -3.35
C VAL A 28 -0.58 4.46 -3.58
N GLY A 29 -1.32 3.60 -4.25
CA GLY A 29 -0.91 2.24 -4.57
C GLY A 29 0.12 2.18 -5.69
N ARG A 30 0.75 1.01 -5.85
CA ARG A 30 1.74 0.74 -6.92
C ARG A 30 1.23 1.07 -8.32
N THR A 31 -0.05 0.79 -8.58
CA THR A 31 -0.72 1.01 -9.87
C THR A 31 -1.46 2.36 -9.91
N GLY A 32 -1.12 3.27 -9.01
CA GLY A 32 -1.72 4.61 -8.92
C GLY A 32 -3.03 4.69 -8.15
N ILE A 33 -3.61 3.57 -7.68
CA ILE A 33 -4.89 3.59 -6.92
C ILE A 33 -4.75 4.50 -5.69
N LEU A 34 -5.64 5.47 -5.54
CA LEU A 34 -5.76 6.32 -4.35
C LEU A 34 -6.76 5.69 -3.38
N ALA A 35 -6.26 4.85 -2.48
CA ALA A 35 -7.08 4.11 -1.52
C ALA A 35 -7.26 4.91 -0.22
N PRO A 36 -8.49 5.23 0.21
CA PRO A 36 -8.74 5.89 1.48
C PRO A 36 -8.53 4.94 2.66
N ASN A 37 -7.85 5.42 3.70
CA ASN A 37 -7.55 4.69 4.91
C ASN A 37 -7.92 5.54 6.13
N ALA A 38 -8.73 4.98 7.03
CA ALA A 38 -9.17 5.65 8.24
C ALA A 38 -8.02 5.76 9.24
N ASN A 39 -7.84 6.95 9.82
CA ASN A 39 -7.05 7.19 11.03
C ASN A 39 -8.01 7.22 12.22
N LEU A 40 -7.80 6.32 13.17
CA LEU A 40 -8.74 6.03 14.25
C LEU A 40 -8.14 6.39 15.60
N GLU A 41 -9.01 6.77 16.53
CA GLU A 41 -8.66 6.75 17.95
C GLU A 41 -8.28 5.31 18.34
N PRO A 42 -7.15 5.10 19.04
CA PRO A 42 -6.66 3.76 19.33
C PRO A 42 -7.69 2.89 20.05
N VAL A 43 -8.03 1.75 19.46
CA VAL A 43 -9.02 0.82 20.02
C VAL A 43 -8.48 -0.61 20.04
N GLU A 44 -8.71 -1.32 21.14
CA GLU A 44 -8.29 -2.71 21.28
C GLU A 44 -9.35 -3.67 20.71
N ILE A 45 -8.97 -4.47 19.71
CA ILE A 45 -9.82 -5.47 19.06
C ILE A 45 -9.04 -6.78 18.98
N GLY A 46 -9.48 -7.82 19.70
CA GLY A 46 -8.82 -9.13 19.68
C GLY A 46 -7.35 -9.07 20.11
N GLY A 47 -7.05 -8.34 21.20
CA GLY A 47 -5.71 -8.23 21.79
C GLY A 47 -4.70 -7.39 21.01
N VAL A 48 -5.15 -6.64 19.99
CA VAL A 48 -4.29 -5.73 19.20
C VAL A 48 -4.91 -4.34 19.18
N ILE A 49 -4.05 -3.33 19.35
CA ILE A 49 -4.44 -1.92 19.23
C ILE A 49 -4.51 -1.55 17.74
N VAL A 50 -5.72 -1.25 17.27
CA VAL A 50 -6.00 -0.78 15.92
C VAL A 50 -6.01 0.75 15.91
N ARG A 51 -5.21 1.35 15.03
CA ARG A 51 -5.17 2.81 14.76
C ARG A 51 -5.56 3.16 13.34
N ASN A 52 -5.54 2.18 12.44
CA ASN A 52 -5.81 2.37 11.03
C ASN A 52 -6.76 1.28 10.55
N ALA A 53 -7.66 1.61 9.63
CA ALA A 53 -8.57 0.65 9.01
C ALA A 53 -8.88 1.04 7.56
N THR A 54 -9.03 0.06 6.68
CA THR A 54 -9.39 0.34 5.27
C THR A 54 -10.82 0.88 5.18
N LEU A 55 -11.02 1.90 4.34
CA LEU A 55 -12.33 2.40 3.91
C LEU A 55 -12.75 1.84 2.54
N HIS A 56 -11.93 0.97 1.95
CA HIS A 56 -12.10 0.34 0.63
C HIS A 56 -11.99 1.31 -0.55
N ASN A 57 -12.96 2.19 -0.74
CA ASN A 57 -13.01 3.19 -1.81
C ASN A 57 -14.00 4.32 -1.47
N TYR A 58 -13.94 5.42 -2.21
CA TYR A 58 -14.79 6.60 -1.95
C TYR A 58 -16.28 6.34 -2.19
N ASP A 59 -16.63 5.42 -3.09
CA ASP A 59 -18.03 5.06 -3.31
C ASP A 59 -18.63 4.34 -2.10
N GLU A 60 -17.87 3.45 -1.45
CA GLU A 60 -18.27 2.78 -0.20
C GLU A 60 -18.38 3.76 0.97
N ILE A 61 -17.50 4.76 1.03
CA ILE A 61 -17.56 5.84 2.02
C ILE A 61 -18.87 6.62 1.86
N ALA A 62 -19.18 7.05 0.64
CA ALA A 62 -20.39 7.79 0.33
C ALA A 62 -21.65 6.94 0.55
N ARG A 63 -21.64 5.67 0.10
CA ARG A 63 -22.77 4.73 0.28
C ARG A 63 -23.11 4.49 1.74
N LYS A 64 -22.11 4.43 2.61
CA LYS A 64 -22.28 4.24 4.06
C LYS A 64 -22.43 5.57 4.82
N ASP A 65 -22.35 6.70 4.13
CA ASP A 65 -22.31 8.05 4.71
C ASP A 65 -21.28 8.18 5.84
N ILE A 66 -20.06 7.66 5.65
CA ILE A 66 -19.00 7.78 6.66
C ILE A 66 -18.41 9.19 6.59
N ARG A 67 -18.22 9.83 7.76
CA ARG A 67 -17.73 11.20 7.89
C ARG A 67 -16.60 11.31 8.90
N ILE A 68 -15.64 12.21 8.67
CA ILE A 68 -14.59 12.48 9.65
C ILE A 68 -15.24 13.04 10.92
N GLY A 69 -14.84 12.52 12.08
CA GLY A 69 -15.45 12.82 13.37
C GLY A 69 -16.43 11.75 13.85
N ASP A 70 -16.94 10.89 12.95
CA ASP A 70 -17.89 9.83 13.31
C ASP A 70 -17.35 8.88 14.37
N THR A 71 -18.25 8.39 15.23
CA THR A 71 -18.03 7.11 15.89
C THR A 71 -18.30 6.00 14.87
N VAL A 72 -17.29 5.17 14.57
CA VAL A 72 -17.35 4.12 13.55
C VAL A 72 -17.22 2.75 14.14
N ILE A 73 -17.91 1.77 13.53
CA ILE A 73 -17.80 0.36 13.87
C ILE A 73 -16.62 -0.23 13.07
N VAL A 74 -15.63 -0.75 13.79
CA VAL A 74 -14.42 -1.34 13.23
C VAL A 74 -14.43 -2.85 13.46
N LYS A 75 -14.06 -3.60 12.43
CA LYS A 75 -14.01 -5.06 12.44
C LYS A 75 -12.70 -5.56 11.86
N ARG A 76 -12.16 -6.65 12.42
CA ARG A 76 -10.98 -7.33 11.85
C ARG A 76 -11.40 -8.52 10.99
N ALA A 77 -11.14 -8.45 9.69
CA ALA A 77 -11.36 -9.58 8.79
C ALA A 77 -10.37 -10.71 9.11
N GLY A 78 -10.89 -11.83 9.63
CA GLY A 78 -10.11 -13.02 9.90
C GLY A 78 -8.92 -12.78 10.83
N ASP A 79 -9.08 -11.86 11.78
CA ASP A 79 -8.07 -11.42 12.76
C ASP A 79 -6.80 -10.78 12.17
N VAL A 80 -6.85 -10.29 10.93
CA VAL A 80 -5.67 -9.64 10.30
C VAL A 80 -5.95 -8.20 9.89
N ILE A 81 -6.90 -7.96 8.99
CA ILE A 81 -7.05 -6.64 8.36
C ILE A 81 -8.26 -5.90 8.95
N PRO A 82 -8.06 -4.78 9.65
CA PRO A 82 -9.16 -3.95 10.14
C PRO A 82 -9.82 -3.15 9.00
N TYR A 83 -11.16 -3.09 9.02
CA TYR A 83 -11.96 -2.31 8.09
C TYR A 83 -13.16 -1.66 8.78
N ILE A 84 -13.68 -0.58 8.18
CA ILE A 84 -14.85 0.13 8.70
C ILE A 84 -16.13 -0.52 8.19
N VAL A 85 -16.97 -0.96 9.11
CA VAL A 85 -18.29 -1.53 8.80
C VAL A 85 -19.24 -0.41 8.41
N GLY A 86 -19.33 0.64 9.23
CA GLY A 86 -20.17 1.82 9.00
C GLY A 86 -20.14 2.78 10.20
N PRO A 87 -20.81 3.94 10.11
CA PRO A 87 -20.91 4.89 11.19
C PRO A 87 -22.00 4.48 12.20
N VAL A 88 -21.85 4.96 13.43
CA VAL A 88 -22.93 4.99 14.44
C VAL A 88 -23.63 6.34 14.29
N ALA A 89 -24.54 6.45 13.33
CA ALA A 89 -25.12 7.73 12.94
C ALA A 89 -25.92 8.43 14.07
N ASP A 90 -26.48 7.65 15.00
CA ASP A 90 -27.33 8.17 16.09
C ASP A 90 -26.56 9.01 17.12
N VAL A 91 -25.23 8.90 17.17
CA VAL A 91 -24.40 9.66 18.13
C VAL A 91 -23.72 10.88 17.52
N ARG A 92 -24.14 11.28 16.31
CA ARG A 92 -23.60 12.46 15.63
C ARG A 92 -24.00 13.75 16.32
N ASP A 93 -23.07 14.69 16.38
CA ASP A 93 -23.27 16.02 16.97
C ASP A 93 -23.40 17.15 15.92
N GLY A 94 -23.20 16.82 14.64
CA GLY A 94 -23.31 17.75 13.52
C GLY A 94 -21.98 18.44 13.16
N SER A 95 -20.89 18.16 13.88
CA SER A 95 -19.55 18.65 13.55
C SER A 95 -18.83 17.82 12.49
N GLU A 96 -19.42 16.69 12.07
CA GLU A 96 -18.77 15.71 11.19
C GLU A 96 -18.62 16.21 9.75
N GLN A 97 -17.50 15.86 9.12
CA GLN A 97 -17.13 16.35 7.80
C GLN A 97 -17.25 15.26 6.74
N VAL A 98 -17.88 15.59 5.61
CA VAL A 98 -18.00 14.68 4.46
C VAL A 98 -16.62 14.38 3.88
N ILE A 99 -16.39 13.12 3.54
CA ILE A 99 -15.15 12.66 2.91
C ILE A 99 -15.35 12.61 1.40
N GLU A 100 -14.68 13.52 0.70
CA GLU A 100 -14.69 13.58 -0.77
C GLU A 100 -13.42 12.94 -1.35
N PRO A 101 -13.49 12.38 -2.57
CA PRO A 101 -12.30 11.95 -3.28
C PRO A 101 -11.37 13.14 -3.57
N PRO A 102 -10.04 12.97 -3.46
CA PRO A 102 -9.09 14.04 -3.76
C PRO A 102 -9.14 14.37 -5.26
N THR A 103 -9.00 15.64 -5.61
CA THR A 103 -8.90 16.09 -7.02
C THR A 103 -7.47 16.03 -7.56
N HIS A 104 -6.48 16.01 -6.67
CA HIS A 104 -5.06 15.92 -6.99
C HIS A 104 -4.38 14.84 -6.14
N CYS A 105 -3.35 14.21 -6.69
CA CYS A 105 -2.56 13.23 -5.96
C CYS A 105 -1.89 13.91 -4.75
N PRO A 106 -2.04 13.37 -3.53
CA PRO A 106 -1.46 13.97 -2.31
C PRO A 106 0.07 13.92 -2.27
N VAL A 107 0.70 13.17 -3.19
CA VAL A 107 2.15 12.99 -3.25
C VAL A 107 2.76 13.84 -4.36
N CYS A 108 2.30 13.67 -5.61
CA CYS A 108 2.90 14.36 -6.76
C CYS A 108 2.17 15.64 -7.18
N GLY A 109 0.99 15.91 -6.63
CA GLY A 109 0.20 17.10 -6.95
C GLY A 109 -0.51 17.07 -8.30
N GLU A 110 -0.30 16.06 -9.15
CA GLU A 110 -0.97 15.95 -10.45
C GLU A 110 -2.48 15.66 -10.30
N PRO A 111 -3.33 16.10 -11.25
CA PRO A 111 -4.76 15.77 -11.27
C PRO A 111 -5.01 14.26 -11.23
N VAL A 112 -6.06 13.84 -10.54
CA VAL A 112 -6.43 12.43 -10.48
C VAL A 112 -7.33 12.03 -11.65
N LEU A 113 -7.24 10.76 -12.04
CA LEU A 113 -8.09 10.15 -13.06
C LEU A 113 -9.12 9.22 -12.41
N ARG A 114 -10.39 9.34 -12.82
CA ARG A 114 -11.44 8.36 -12.54
C ARG A 114 -11.91 7.75 -13.85
N VAL A 115 -11.64 6.47 -14.05
CA VAL A 115 -12.00 5.76 -15.28
C VAL A 115 -13.51 5.45 -15.26
N PRO A 116 -14.28 5.78 -16.30
CA PRO A 116 -15.69 5.42 -16.39
C PRO A 116 -15.91 3.92 -16.18
N GLY A 117 -16.83 3.56 -15.29
CA GLY A 117 -17.13 2.17 -14.94
C GLY A 117 -16.25 1.57 -13.84
N GLU A 118 -15.23 2.29 -13.35
CA GLU A 118 -14.43 1.89 -12.20
C GLU A 118 -14.78 2.67 -10.92
N VAL A 119 -14.66 2.00 -9.78
CA VAL A 119 -14.88 2.59 -8.44
C VAL A 119 -13.65 3.28 -7.87
N ALA A 120 -12.47 2.98 -8.41
CA ALA A 120 -11.21 3.48 -7.90
C ALA A 120 -10.81 4.81 -8.56
N VAL A 121 -10.08 5.62 -7.79
CA VAL A 121 -9.48 6.88 -8.22
C VAL A 121 -7.98 6.64 -8.41
N TYR A 122 -7.37 7.23 -9.42
CA TYR A 122 -5.99 6.96 -9.80
C TYR A 122 -5.13 8.22 -9.89
N CYS A 123 -3.87 8.07 -9.52
CA CYS A 123 -2.78 8.90 -10.01
C CYS A 123 -2.21 8.22 -11.27
N ASP A 124 -2.34 8.86 -12.43
CA ASP A 124 -1.84 8.35 -13.72
C ASP A 124 -0.44 8.89 -14.06
N ASN A 125 0.12 9.76 -13.23
CA ASN A 125 1.47 10.30 -13.40
C ASN A 125 2.53 9.18 -13.31
N PRO A 126 3.24 8.85 -14.41
CA PRO A 126 4.28 7.82 -14.41
C PRO A 126 5.46 8.18 -13.50
N SER A 127 5.71 9.48 -13.31
CA SER A 127 6.79 10.04 -12.48
C SER A 127 6.38 10.25 -11.02
N CYS A 128 5.21 9.75 -10.58
CA CYS A 128 4.82 9.85 -9.18
C CYS A 128 5.83 9.10 -8.28
N PRO A 129 6.46 9.77 -7.30
CA PRO A 129 7.55 9.18 -6.52
C PRO A 129 7.07 8.01 -5.64
N GLU A 130 5.88 8.12 -5.03
CA GLU A 130 5.29 7.02 -4.25
C GLU A 130 4.97 5.79 -5.13
N GLN A 131 4.60 5.99 -6.39
CA GLN A 131 4.41 4.87 -7.31
C GLN A 131 5.74 4.25 -7.70
N LEU A 132 6.79 5.05 -7.92
CA LEU A 132 8.14 4.55 -8.17
C LEU A 132 8.62 3.67 -7.02
N VAL A 133 8.56 4.18 -5.78
CA VAL A 133 8.91 3.42 -4.56
C VAL A 133 8.20 2.07 -4.55
N ARG A 134 6.87 2.06 -4.70
CA ARG A 134 6.09 0.81 -4.67
C ARG A 134 6.34 -0.13 -5.85
N ARG A 135 6.67 0.41 -7.02
CA ARG A 135 7.07 -0.40 -8.18
C ARG A 135 8.41 -1.07 -7.92
N VAL A 136 9.39 -0.34 -7.39
CA VAL A 136 10.70 -0.89 -7.01
C VAL A 136 10.54 -1.95 -5.93
N GLU A 137 9.81 -1.67 -4.85
CA GLU A 137 9.52 -2.65 -3.79
C GLU A 137 8.93 -3.95 -4.34
N TYR A 138 7.95 -3.81 -5.24
CA TYR A 138 7.33 -4.96 -5.85
C TYR A 138 8.29 -5.71 -6.77
N PHE A 139 9.04 -5.00 -7.60
CA PHE A 139 9.99 -5.57 -8.55
C PHE A 139 11.01 -6.46 -7.84
N VAL A 140 11.60 -5.99 -6.74
CA VAL A 140 12.62 -6.73 -5.98
C VAL A 140 12.03 -7.84 -5.09
N SER A 141 10.70 -7.87 -4.89
CA SER A 141 10.05 -8.80 -3.98
C SER A 141 10.21 -10.28 -4.38
N ARG A 142 10.07 -11.17 -3.38
CA ARG A 142 10.12 -12.63 -3.57
C ARG A 142 9.11 -13.16 -4.59
N GLY A 143 7.98 -12.48 -4.78
CA GLY A 143 6.96 -12.87 -5.77
C GLY A 143 7.25 -12.39 -7.20
N ALA A 144 8.27 -11.55 -7.39
CA ALA A 144 8.60 -10.87 -8.63
C ALA A 144 9.99 -11.26 -9.12
N MET A 145 11.02 -10.43 -8.99
CA MET A 145 12.39 -10.80 -9.40
C MET A 145 13.19 -11.56 -8.35
N ASP A 146 12.72 -11.61 -7.08
CA ASP A 146 13.35 -12.35 -5.97
C ASP A 146 14.85 -12.07 -5.87
N ILE A 147 15.16 -10.80 -5.63
CA ILE A 147 16.54 -10.32 -5.63
C ILE A 147 17.09 -10.44 -4.22
N ASP A 148 17.82 -11.52 -3.97
CA ASP A 148 18.48 -11.74 -2.68
C ASP A 148 19.40 -10.57 -2.30
N GLY A 149 19.36 -10.16 -1.04
CA GLY A 149 20.10 -8.98 -0.57
C GLY A 149 19.45 -7.63 -0.93
N PHE A 150 18.42 -7.61 -1.80
CA PHE A 150 17.68 -6.42 -2.19
C PHE A 150 16.23 -6.49 -1.68
N GLY A 151 16.05 -6.19 -0.39
CA GLY A 151 14.73 -6.16 0.23
C GLY A 151 13.89 -4.93 -0.16
N THR A 152 12.58 -4.99 0.09
CA THR A 152 11.64 -3.89 -0.19
C THR A 152 12.07 -2.58 0.45
N LYS A 153 12.51 -2.61 1.73
CA LYS A 153 13.02 -1.42 2.43
C LYS A 153 14.23 -0.79 1.75
N THR A 154 15.12 -1.61 1.17
CA THR A 154 16.26 -1.10 0.40
C THR A 154 15.80 -0.51 -0.93
N GLY A 155 14.80 -1.12 -1.57
CA GLY A 155 14.14 -0.56 -2.76
C GLY A 155 13.55 0.81 -2.52
N ALA A 156 12.79 0.96 -1.44
CA ALA A 156 12.22 2.23 -1.03
C ALA A 156 13.32 3.28 -0.78
N LEU A 157 14.33 2.95 0.03
CA LEU A 157 15.43 3.87 0.32
C LEU A 157 16.15 4.35 -0.95
N LEU A 158 16.49 3.45 -1.88
CA LEU A 158 17.22 3.80 -3.09
C LEU A 158 16.40 4.68 -4.05
N ALA A 159 15.08 4.47 -4.09
CA ALA A 159 14.17 5.36 -4.80
C ALA A 159 14.05 6.73 -4.10
N GLU A 160 13.98 6.77 -2.77
CA GLU A 160 13.89 8.00 -1.98
C GLU A 160 15.14 8.87 -2.09
N VAL A 161 16.35 8.28 -2.07
CA VAL A 161 17.61 9.03 -2.24
C VAL A 161 17.92 9.37 -3.70
N GLY A 162 17.08 8.95 -4.64
CA GLY A 162 17.19 9.29 -6.06
C GLY A 162 18.24 8.49 -6.85
N LEU A 163 18.78 7.41 -6.27
CA LEU A 163 19.66 6.46 -6.96
C LEU A 163 18.89 5.55 -7.93
N VAL A 164 17.58 5.39 -7.72
CA VAL A 164 16.68 4.66 -8.61
C VAL A 164 15.54 5.59 -9.01
N LYS A 165 15.46 5.95 -10.30
CA LYS A 165 14.41 6.83 -10.87
C LYS A 165 13.44 6.03 -11.75
N ASP A 166 13.88 4.91 -12.27
CA ASP A 166 13.05 3.90 -12.91
C ASP A 166 13.51 2.47 -12.57
N LEU A 167 12.82 1.46 -13.11
CA LEU A 167 13.16 0.05 -12.82
C LEU A 167 14.47 -0.41 -13.48
N ALA A 168 14.95 0.26 -14.52
CA ALA A 168 16.19 -0.10 -15.20
C ALA A 168 17.41 0.33 -14.38
N ASP A 169 17.33 1.48 -13.70
CA ASP A 169 18.40 2.01 -12.83
C ASP A 169 18.87 1.01 -11.76
N ILE A 170 17.97 0.13 -11.31
CA ILE A 170 18.27 -0.99 -10.39
C ILE A 170 19.48 -1.81 -10.85
N TYR A 171 19.67 -1.97 -12.17
CA TYR A 171 20.76 -2.76 -12.74
C TYR A 171 22.03 -1.98 -13.04
N TYR A 172 22.02 -0.66 -12.80
CA TYR A 172 23.14 0.26 -13.02
C TYR A 172 23.66 0.87 -11.71
N LEU A 173 23.19 0.40 -10.56
CA LEU A 173 23.64 0.86 -9.24
C LEU A 173 25.16 0.69 -9.10
N ASP A 174 25.82 1.80 -8.76
CA ASP A 174 27.27 1.83 -8.55
C ASP A 174 27.66 1.40 -7.13
N ARG A 175 28.81 0.73 -7.01
CA ARG A 175 29.29 0.22 -5.72
C ARG A 175 29.64 1.35 -4.77
N ASP A 176 30.27 2.41 -5.25
CA ASP A 176 30.75 3.51 -4.42
C ASP A 176 29.58 4.38 -3.95
N GLU A 177 28.58 4.59 -4.80
CA GLU A 177 27.31 5.25 -4.42
C GLU A 177 26.57 4.48 -3.33
N LEU A 178 26.53 3.14 -3.43
CA LEU A 178 25.92 2.31 -2.40
C LEU A 178 26.70 2.34 -1.08
N LEU A 179 28.03 2.35 -1.10
CA LEU A 179 28.86 2.42 0.10
C LEU A 179 28.78 3.77 0.82
N ALA A 180 28.42 4.84 0.11
CA ALA A 180 28.18 6.14 0.70
C ALA A 180 26.90 6.18 1.57
N LEU A 181 26.00 5.20 1.43
CA LEU A 181 24.76 5.14 2.20
C LEU A 181 24.97 4.59 3.61
N GLU A 182 24.24 5.16 4.57
CA GLU A 182 24.27 4.69 5.95
C GLU A 182 23.80 3.22 6.04
N GLY A 183 24.60 2.40 6.72
CA GLY A 183 24.29 0.98 6.90
C GLY A 183 24.56 0.10 5.67
N PHE A 184 25.24 0.61 4.63
CA PHE A 184 25.77 -0.18 3.51
C PHE A 184 27.28 -0.38 3.68
N LYS A 185 27.65 -1.59 4.10
CA LYS A 185 29.05 -2.04 4.18
C LYS A 185 29.32 -3.04 3.07
N ASP A 186 30.60 -3.31 2.78
CA ASP A 186 31.06 -4.19 1.70
C ASP A 186 30.20 -5.45 1.55
N LYS A 187 30.06 -6.25 2.61
CA LYS A 187 29.26 -7.49 2.56
C LYS A 187 27.80 -7.29 2.12
N LYS A 188 27.15 -6.20 2.53
CA LYS A 188 25.76 -5.92 2.14
C LYS A 188 25.69 -5.48 0.68
N VAL A 189 26.62 -4.64 0.24
CA VAL A 189 26.73 -4.19 -1.15
C VAL A 189 27.04 -5.36 -2.07
N ASP A 190 28.00 -6.21 -1.70
CA ASP A 190 28.38 -7.40 -2.46
C ASP A 190 27.19 -8.37 -2.59
N ASN A 191 26.43 -8.59 -1.51
CA ASN A 191 25.23 -9.41 -1.54
C ASN A 191 24.16 -8.83 -2.49
N LEU A 192 23.93 -7.51 -2.42
CA LEU A 192 22.95 -6.83 -3.27
C LEU A 192 23.34 -6.94 -4.75
N LEU A 193 24.60 -6.62 -5.08
CA LEU A 193 25.10 -6.68 -6.47
C LEU A 193 25.09 -8.13 -7.01
N THR A 194 25.41 -9.11 -6.15
CA THR A 194 25.33 -10.53 -6.50
C THR A 194 23.88 -10.95 -6.78
N GLY A 195 22.93 -10.55 -5.93
CA GLY A 195 21.51 -10.81 -6.14
C GLY A 195 20.99 -10.17 -7.42
N LEU A 196 21.41 -8.93 -7.71
CA LEU A 196 21.07 -8.24 -8.95
C LEU A 196 21.56 -9.00 -10.18
N ALA A 197 22.83 -9.42 -10.18
CA ALA A 197 23.39 -10.20 -11.27
C ALA A 197 22.63 -11.52 -11.47
N ALA A 198 22.29 -12.22 -10.38
CA ALA A 198 21.53 -13.46 -10.44
C ALA A 198 20.10 -13.24 -10.99
N SER A 199 19.45 -12.14 -10.60
CA SER A 199 18.07 -11.82 -11.02
C SER A 199 17.90 -11.66 -12.53
N LYS A 200 18.97 -11.33 -13.27
CA LYS A 200 18.96 -11.24 -14.74
C LYS A 200 18.63 -12.57 -15.42
N SER A 201 18.78 -13.70 -14.72
CA SER A 201 18.46 -15.04 -15.20
C SER A 201 17.05 -15.52 -14.87
N GLN A 202 16.22 -14.68 -14.22
CA GLN A 202 14.85 -15.05 -13.86
C GLN A 202 13.98 -15.30 -15.09
N SER A 203 12.96 -16.15 -14.91
CA SER A 203 12.05 -16.51 -15.99
C SER A 203 11.29 -15.29 -16.55
N PRO A 204 10.91 -15.31 -17.85
CA PRO A 204 10.07 -14.26 -18.44
C PRO A 204 8.75 -14.03 -17.71
N VAL A 205 8.15 -15.09 -17.14
CA VAL A 205 6.90 -15.00 -16.35
C VAL A 205 7.10 -14.13 -15.12
N ARG A 206 8.23 -14.30 -14.42
CA ARG A 206 8.59 -13.50 -13.24
C ARG A 206 8.89 -12.06 -13.63
N PHE A 207 9.57 -11.84 -14.75
CA PHE A 207 9.82 -10.49 -15.28
C PHE A 207 8.51 -9.75 -15.61
N LEU A 208 7.61 -10.37 -16.39
CA LEU A 208 6.29 -9.80 -16.69
C LEU A 208 5.49 -9.52 -15.41
N THR A 209 5.55 -10.43 -14.44
CA THR A 209 4.96 -10.22 -13.11
C THR A 209 5.55 -8.99 -12.44
N ALA A 210 6.88 -8.84 -12.44
CA ALA A 210 7.60 -7.76 -11.78
C ALA A 210 7.30 -6.37 -12.36
N LEU A 211 6.98 -6.28 -13.66
CA LEU A 211 6.56 -5.02 -14.30
C LEU A 211 5.25 -4.47 -13.72
N GLY A 212 4.46 -5.31 -13.03
CA GLY A 212 3.23 -4.87 -12.35
C GLY A 212 2.17 -4.33 -13.31
N ILE A 213 2.16 -4.83 -14.55
CA ILE A 213 1.24 -4.44 -15.62
C ILE A 213 -0.19 -4.71 -15.16
N ARG A 214 -1.06 -3.72 -15.34
CA ARG A 214 -2.44 -3.77 -14.86
C ARG A 214 -3.36 -4.52 -15.82
N PHE A 215 -3.14 -4.37 -17.13
CA PHE A 215 -3.91 -4.96 -18.23
C PHE A 215 -3.01 -5.27 -19.42
#